data_AF-A0A946KS46-F1
#
_entry.id   AF-A0A946KS46-F1
#
_cell.length_a   1.000
_cell.length_b   1.000
_cell.length_c   1.000
_cell.angle_alpha   90.00
_cell.angle_beta   90.00
_cell.angle_gamma   90.00
#
_symmetry.space_group_name_H-M   'P 1'
#
loop_
_entity.id
_entity.type
_entity.pdbx_description
1 polymer ?
#
loop_
_entity_poly.entity_id
_entity_poly.type
_entity_poly.pdbx_seq_one_letter_code
_entity_poly.pdbx_strand_id
1 'polypeptide(L)'
;RLLGFGRYAGIVGAYNGFLTYGLKSGKYNLKAAHNCEDRAEMEGEMSKIKLSNEKIIVTGNGRAGNGILEIIQKANIREVSKSEFLNNTFDEAVFVHLNTMDYNERIDGSKSNKSEFYKQPELYCSSFMDYAKQADIFIAGHYYSSGSPYLFTRKDAKHSDFNIKVVADVSCDIDGPVASTIRPSTIVDPIYGYNPISETEDSFLQEGNIAVMAVDNLPCELPKDASEDFGNEMLEKILPSLIMSDDEQIIENATICKNGDLTPNFEYLRNYVNGN
;
A
#
# COMPACT_ATOMS: atom_id res chain seq x y z
N ARG A 1 3.97 -14.43 -8.09
CA ARG A 1 2.60 -14.83 -7.70
C ARG A 1 1.69 -14.64 -8.91
N LEU A 2 1.01 -15.69 -9.38
CA LEU A 2 0.17 -15.66 -10.60
C LEU A 2 -1.22 -15.07 -10.33
N LEU A 3 -1.83 -15.44 -9.20
CA LEU A 3 -3.14 -14.97 -8.73
C LEU A 3 -3.02 -14.15 -7.44
N GLY A 4 -3.88 -13.15 -7.28
CA GLY A 4 -4.10 -12.49 -6.00
C GLY A 4 -4.87 -11.18 -6.08
N PHE A 5 -5.41 -10.74 -4.95
CA PHE A 5 -6.29 -9.57 -4.84
C PHE A 5 -5.55 -8.22 -4.76
N GLY A 6 -4.24 -8.20 -5.05
CA GLY A 6 -3.40 -7.01 -4.86
C GLY A 6 -3.95 -5.78 -5.60
N ARG A 7 -4.47 -5.95 -6.81
CA ARG A 7 -5.08 -4.85 -7.58
C ARG A 7 -6.25 -4.20 -6.84
N TYR A 8 -7.19 -5.00 -6.33
CA TYR A 8 -8.35 -4.50 -5.57
C TYR A 8 -7.97 -3.93 -4.21
N ALA A 9 -6.96 -4.49 -3.55
CA ALA A 9 -6.42 -3.88 -2.34
C ALA A 9 -5.93 -2.45 -2.63
N GLY A 10 -5.22 -2.25 -3.75
CA GLY A 10 -4.79 -0.93 -4.20
C GLY A 10 -5.94 0.02 -4.54
N ILE A 11 -6.95 -0.46 -5.27
CA ILE A 11 -8.13 0.31 -5.67
C ILE A 11 -8.90 0.79 -4.43
N VAL A 12 -9.33 -0.14 -3.57
CA VAL A 12 -10.11 0.20 -2.37
C VAL A 12 -9.25 1.00 -1.39
N GLY A 13 -7.97 0.66 -1.25
CA GLY A 13 -7.05 1.36 -0.37
C GLY A 13 -6.84 2.82 -0.77
N ALA A 14 -6.67 3.11 -2.06
CA ALA A 14 -6.59 4.49 -2.55
C ALA A 14 -7.89 5.26 -2.34
N TYR A 15 -9.03 4.63 -2.64
CA TYR A 15 -10.34 5.24 -2.42
C TYR A 15 -10.56 5.58 -0.94
N ASN A 16 -10.27 4.64 -0.03
CA ASN A 16 -10.34 4.85 1.40
C ASN A 16 -9.35 5.90 1.90
N GLY A 17 -8.18 6.03 1.25
CA GLY A 17 -7.25 7.14 1.50
C GLY A 17 -7.88 8.50 1.20
N PHE A 18 -8.55 8.65 0.05
CA PHE A 18 -9.28 9.87 -0.27
C PHE A 18 -10.48 10.11 0.65
N LEU A 19 -11.21 9.06 1.05
CA LEU A 19 -12.29 9.16 2.03
C LEU A 19 -11.74 9.66 3.37
N THR A 20 -10.65 9.06 3.85
CA THR A 20 -9.96 9.44 5.10
C THR A 20 -9.53 10.89 5.06
N TYR A 21 -8.95 11.34 3.94
CA TYR A 21 -8.58 12.75 3.78
C TYR A 21 -9.77 13.69 3.74
N GLY A 22 -10.87 13.32 3.08
CA GLY A 22 -12.11 14.09 3.09
C GLY A 22 -12.62 14.31 4.51
N LEU A 23 -12.68 13.24 5.32
CA LEU A 23 -13.09 13.30 6.72
C LEU A 23 -12.12 14.11 7.59
N LYS A 24 -10.81 13.87 7.46
CA LYS A 24 -9.76 14.58 8.24
C LYS A 24 -9.75 16.07 7.96
N SER A 25 -9.87 16.45 6.68
CA SER A 25 -9.80 17.85 6.24
C SER A 25 -11.13 18.59 6.31
N GLY A 26 -12.25 17.87 6.38
CA GLY A 26 -13.60 18.43 6.28
C GLY A 26 -13.96 19.00 4.90
N LYS A 27 -13.14 18.78 3.86
CA LYS A 27 -13.34 19.37 2.53
C LYS A 27 -14.47 18.71 1.72
N TYR A 28 -14.69 17.42 1.93
CA TYR A 28 -15.67 16.62 1.22
C TYR A 28 -15.97 15.32 1.99
N ASN A 29 -17.00 14.59 1.57
CA ASN A 29 -17.35 13.29 2.13
C ASN A 29 -17.63 12.30 1.00
N LEU A 30 -17.16 11.05 1.17
CA LEU A 30 -17.39 9.95 0.24
C LEU A 30 -18.20 8.86 0.94
N LYS A 31 -19.04 8.14 0.19
CA LYS A 31 -19.67 6.90 0.67
C LYS A 31 -18.56 5.85 0.93
N ALA A 32 -18.63 5.10 2.04
CA ALA A 32 -17.65 4.05 2.28
C ALA A 32 -17.75 2.95 1.20
N ALA A 33 -16.61 2.36 0.80
CA ALA A 33 -16.57 1.41 -0.30
C ALA A 33 -17.48 0.19 -0.07
N HIS A 34 -17.49 -0.39 1.13
CA HIS A 34 -18.38 -1.51 1.47
C HIS A 34 -19.88 -1.18 1.46
N ASN A 35 -20.26 0.09 1.42
CA ASN A 35 -21.66 0.50 1.27
C ASN A 35 -22.06 0.68 -0.19
N CYS A 36 -21.10 0.69 -1.13
CA CYS A 36 -21.36 0.75 -2.55
C CYS A 36 -21.78 -0.63 -3.08
N GLU A 37 -22.69 -0.66 -4.04
CA GLU A 37 -23.16 -1.88 -4.71
C GLU A 37 -22.02 -2.57 -5.46
N ASP A 38 -21.19 -1.77 -6.13
CA ASP A 38 -20.06 -2.23 -6.93
C ASP A 38 -19.01 -1.12 -7.11
N ARG A 39 -17.94 -1.47 -7.84
CA ARG A 39 -16.87 -0.52 -8.18
C ARG A 39 -17.39 0.70 -8.95
N ALA A 40 -18.39 0.55 -9.82
CA ALA A 40 -18.90 1.67 -10.61
C ALA A 40 -19.60 2.71 -9.73
N GLU A 41 -20.40 2.29 -8.73
CA GLU A 41 -20.97 3.21 -7.76
C GLU A 41 -19.85 3.89 -6.93
N MET A 42 -18.87 3.12 -6.45
CA MET A 42 -17.73 3.66 -5.69
C MET A 42 -16.96 4.72 -6.49
N GLU A 43 -16.63 4.45 -7.75
CA GLU A 43 -15.93 5.42 -8.62
C GLU A 43 -16.80 6.65 -8.94
N GLY A 44 -18.12 6.51 -8.96
CA GLY A 44 -19.05 7.64 -9.13
C GLY A 44 -18.94 8.70 -8.04
N GLU A 45 -18.62 8.28 -6.81
CA GLU A 45 -18.41 9.18 -5.66
C GLU A 45 -17.17 10.06 -5.81
N MET A 46 -16.20 9.65 -6.62
CA MET A 46 -14.91 10.36 -6.75
C MET A 46 -15.07 11.78 -7.31
N SER A 47 -16.17 12.07 -8.02
CA SER A 47 -16.53 13.43 -8.45
C SER A 47 -16.68 14.43 -7.29
N LYS A 48 -16.87 13.95 -6.06
CA LYS A 48 -16.98 14.77 -4.84
C LYS A 48 -15.64 15.15 -4.25
N ILE A 49 -14.54 14.52 -4.68
CA ILE A 49 -13.19 14.82 -4.18
C ILE A 49 -12.85 16.27 -4.52
N LYS A 50 -12.50 17.04 -3.48
CA LYS A 50 -12.10 18.44 -3.59
C LYS A 50 -10.70 18.61 -3.03
N LEU A 51 -9.74 18.66 -3.92
CA LEU A 51 -8.34 18.96 -3.62
C LEU A 51 -8.02 20.37 -4.11
N SER A 52 -7.08 21.02 -3.43
CA SER A 52 -6.59 22.35 -3.76
C SER A 52 -5.19 22.22 -4.34
N ASN A 53 -4.21 21.93 -3.50
CA ASN A 53 -2.80 21.83 -3.87
C ASN A 53 -2.07 20.73 -3.10
N GLU A 54 -2.82 19.72 -2.62
CA GLU A 54 -2.26 18.61 -1.86
C GLU A 54 -1.21 17.87 -2.66
N LYS A 55 -0.10 17.55 -1.99
CA LYS A 55 0.94 16.69 -2.52
C LYS A 55 0.76 15.27 -2.01
N ILE A 56 0.68 14.31 -2.92
CA ILE A 56 0.37 12.91 -2.61
C ILE A 56 1.57 12.02 -2.95
N ILE A 57 1.97 11.17 -2.01
CA ILE A 57 2.97 10.13 -2.25
C ILE A 57 2.25 8.81 -2.51
N VAL A 58 2.66 8.10 -3.56
CA VAL A 58 2.28 6.72 -3.83
C VAL A 58 3.53 5.88 -3.86
N THR A 59 3.52 4.71 -3.21
CA THR A 59 4.66 3.77 -3.27
C THR A 59 4.26 2.43 -3.86
N GLY A 60 5.22 1.79 -4.53
CA GLY A 60 5.11 0.40 -5.00
C GLY A 60 4.62 0.26 -6.44
N ASN A 61 5.22 -0.68 -7.19
CA ASN A 61 4.91 -0.96 -8.61
C ASN A 61 4.29 -2.33 -8.83
N GLY A 62 3.87 -2.97 -7.74
CA GLY A 62 3.15 -4.23 -7.79
C GLY A 62 1.70 -4.01 -8.21
N ARG A 63 0.90 -5.08 -8.06
CA ARG A 63 -0.54 -5.04 -8.36
C ARG A 63 -1.28 -3.99 -7.52
N ALA A 64 -0.93 -3.84 -6.24
CA ALA A 64 -1.51 -2.83 -5.35
C ALA A 64 -1.16 -1.41 -5.80
N GLY A 65 0.12 -1.14 -6.06
CA GLY A 65 0.56 0.12 -6.65
C GLY A 65 -0.21 0.50 -7.92
N ASN A 66 -0.35 -0.44 -8.86
CA ASN A 66 -1.11 -0.19 -10.09
C ASN A 66 -2.60 0.07 -9.81
N GLY A 67 -3.21 -0.65 -8.87
CA GLY A 67 -4.59 -0.39 -8.44
C GLY A 67 -4.77 1.00 -7.82
N ILE A 68 -3.78 1.49 -7.06
CA ILE A 68 -3.77 2.86 -6.54
C ILE A 68 -3.72 3.87 -7.69
N LEU A 69 -2.84 3.64 -8.68
CA LEU A 69 -2.71 4.51 -9.84
C LEU A 69 -4.01 4.61 -10.65
N GLU A 70 -4.77 3.51 -10.79
CA GLU A 70 -6.09 3.55 -11.45
C GLU A 70 -7.03 4.58 -10.81
N ILE A 71 -7.10 4.61 -9.47
CA ILE A 71 -7.95 5.55 -8.74
C ILE A 71 -7.41 6.98 -8.81
N ILE A 72 -6.11 7.18 -8.64
CA ILE A 72 -5.53 8.53 -8.72
C ILE A 72 -5.71 9.16 -10.11
N GLN A 73 -5.52 8.36 -11.17
CA GLN A 73 -5.76 8.80 -12.55
C GLN A 73 -7.23 9.12 -12.78
N LYS A 74 -8.15 8.30 -12.24
CA LYS A 74 -9.60 8.56 -12.31
C LYS A 74 -10.01 9.82 -11.57
N ALA A 75 -9.29 10.17 -10.49
CA ALA A 75 -9.45 11.42 -9.75
C ALA A 75 -8.85 12.65 -10.48
N ASN A 76 -8.26 12.47 -11.68
CA ASN A 76 -7.61 13.51 -12.47
C ASN A 76 -6.48 14.26 -11.74
N ILE A 77 -5.73 13.57 -10.89
CA ILE A 77 -4.60 14.14 -10.17
C ILE A 77 -3.35 13.96 -11.03
N ARG A 78 -2.60 15.02 -11.26
CA ARG A 78 -1.44 15.01 -12.17
C ARG A 78 -0.22 14.36 -11.51
N GLU A 79 0.42 13.45 -12.25
CA GLU A 79 1.72 12.91 -11.85
C GLU A 79 2.83 13.95 -12.09
N VAL A 80 3.76 14.07 -11.14
CA VAL A 80 4.97 14.88 -11.25
C VAL A 80 6.23 14.05 -11.05
N SER A 81 7.34 14.52 -11.61
CA SER A 81 8.64 13.91 -11.34
C SER A 81 9.05 14.09 -9.87
N LYS A 82 9.99 13.24 -9.41
CA LYS A 82 10.53 13.29 -8.05
C LYS A 82 11.17 14.66 -7.77
N SER A 83 11.90 15.19 -8.75
CA SER A 83 12.51 16.52 -8.66
C SER A 83 11.47 17.63 -8.55
N GLU A 84 10.43 17.62 -9.38
CA GLU A 84 9.35 18.61 -9.29
C GLU A 84 8.60 18.52 -7.96
N PHE A 85 8.33 17.31 -7.48
CA PHE A 85 7.66 17.11 -6.19
C PHE A 85 8.43 17.72 -5.03
N LEU A 86 9.76 17.58 -5.03
CA LEU A 86 10.65 18.07 -3.98
C LEU A 86 10.93 19.58 -4.07
N ASN A 87 10.97 20.14 -5.28
CA ASN A 87 11.48 21.49 -5.50
C ASN A 87 10.41 22.53 -5.87
N ASN A 88 9.23 22.12 -6.33
CA ASN A 88 8.21 23.04 -6.82
C ASN A 88 7.01 23.16 -5.87
N THR A 89 6.33 24.29 -5.96
CA THR A 89 4.97 24.48 -5.45
C THR A 89 3.97 24.33 -6.60
N PHE A 90 2.74 23.96 -6.27
CA PHE A 90 1.68 23.74 -7.25
C PHE A 90 0.40 24.45 -6.82
N ASP A 91 -0.37 24.92 -7.79
CA ASP A 91 -1.71 25.52 -7.59
C ASP A 91 -2.84 24.48 -7.78
N GLU A 92 -2.45 23.21 -7.97
CA GLU A 92 -3.33 22.05 -8.12
C GLU A 92 -2.74 20.87 -7.33
N ALA A 93 -3.57 19.87 -7.03
CA ALA A 93 -3.09 18.66 -6.40
C ALA A 93 -2.25 17.81 -7.37
N VAL A 94 -1.15 17.26 -6.85
CA VAL A 94 -0.21 16.44 -7.63
C VAL A 94 0.17 15.20 -6.86
N PHE A 95 0.59 14.16 -7.57
CA PHE A 95 1.16 12.98 -6.94
C PHE A 95 2.53 12.61 -7.50
N VAL A 96 3.35 11.96 -6.68
CA VAL A 96 4.60 11.32 -7.09
C VAL A 96 4.50 9.83 -6.85
N HIS A 97 4.89 9.04 -7.84
CA HIS A 97 4.98 7.58 -7.72
C HIS A 97 6.42 7.15 -7.43
N LEU A 98 6.65 6.62 -6.24
CA LEU A 98 7.96 6.22 -5.74
C LEU A 98 8.18 4.70 -5.79
N ASN A 99 9.36 4.35 -6.26
CA ASN A 99 9.91 3.01 -6.27
C ASN A 99 10.81 2.79 -5.07
N THR A 100 11.13 1.52 -4.78
CA THR A 100 12.01 1.13 -3.66
C THR A 100 13.31 1.93 -3.59
N MET A 101 13.93 2.27 -4.73
CA MET A 101 15.21 2.98 -4.78
C MET A 101 15.08 4.51 -4.82
N ASP A 102 13.86 5.04 -4.87
CA ASP A 102 13.64 6.50 -4.82
C ASP A 102 13.71 7.05 -3.38
N TYR A 103 13.68 6.17 -2.38
CA TYR A 103 13.69 6.51 -0.95
C TYR A 103 14.59 5.60 -0.10
N ASN A 104 15.47 4.82 -0.73
CA ASN A 104 16.48 4.01 -0.05
C ASN A 104 17.86 4.32 -0.65
N GLU A 105 18.75 4.80 0.22
CA GLU A 105 20.08 5.27 -0.14
C GLU A 105 21.14 4.50 0.63
N ARG A 106 22.29 4.31 -0.01
CA ARG A 106 23.44 3.70 0.64
C ARG A 106 23.95 4.60 1.76
N ILE A 107 24.20 4.01 2.94
CA ILE A 107 24.72 4.76 4.10
C ILE A 107 26.09 5.37 3.80
N ASP A 108 26.89 4.73 2.94
CA ASP A 108 28.22 5.23 2.52
C ASP A 108 28.19 6.26 1.38
N GLY A 109 27.00 6.64 0.90
CA GLY A 109 26.80 7.60 -0.18
C GLY A 109 27.12 7.08 -1.58
N SER A 110 27.43 5.78 -1.74
CA SER A 110 27.60 5.16 -3.06
C SER A 110 26.26 5.00 -3.80
N LYS A 111 26.33 4.66 -5.09
CA LYS A 111 25.12 4.52 -5.92
C LYS A 111 24.29 3.31 -5.48
N SER A 112 23.02 3.55 -5.13
CA SER A 112 22.06 2.50 -4.76
C SER A 112 21.90 1.43 -5.85
N ASN A 113 21.76 0.17 -5.42
CA ASN A 113 21.49 -0.98 -6.28
C ASN A 113 20.35 -1.83 -5.72
N LYS A 114 19.29 -2.00 -6.53
CA LYS A 114 18.08 -2.73 -6.13
C LYS A 114 18.35 -4.20 -5.76
N SER A 115 19.23 -4.88 -6.49
CA SER A 115 19.54 -6.29 -6.22
C SER A 115 20.40 -6.46 -4.96
N GLU A 116 21.24 -5.48 -4.64
CA GLU A 116 22.02 -5.48 -3.39
C GLU A 116 21.11 -5.19 -2.22
N PHE A 117 20.25 -4.17 -2.32
CA PHE A 117 19.26 -3.83 -1.30
C PHE A 117 18.42 -5.03 -0.87
N TYR A 118 17.98 -5.87 -1.81
CA TYR A 118 17.21 -7.08 -1.48
C TYR A 118 18.01 -8.18 -0.76
N LYS A 119 19.34 -8.15 -0.84
CA LYS A 119 20.22 -9.13 -0.19
C LYS A 119 20.82 -8.58 1.11
N GLN A 120 21.08 -7.28 1.17
CA GLN A 120 21.80 -6.58 2.22
C GLN A 120 21.13 -5.24 2.54
N PRO A 121 19.86 -5.24 2.99
CA PRO A 121 19.13 -4.01 3.29
C PRO A 121 19.76 -3.18 4.40
N GLU A 122 20.56 -3.79 5.29
CA GLU A 122 21.26 -3.14 6.40
C GLU A 122 22.32 -2.11 5.97
N LEU A 123 22.72 -2.13 4.69
CA LEU A 123 23.68 -1.16 4.13
C LEU A 123 22.99 0.13 3.65
N TYR A 124 21.68 0.22 3.79
CA TYR A 124 20.85 1.32 3.31
C TYR A 124 20.15 2.04 4.47
N CYS A 125 19.86 3.32 4.25
CA CYS A 125 18.97 4.12 5.09
C CYS A 125 17.85 4.71 4.23
N SER A 126 16.77 5.17 4.87
CA SER A 126 15.69 5.82 4.16
C SER A 126 15.92 7.31 3.96
N SER A 127 15.66 7.79 2.75
CA SER A 127 15.56 9.21 2.41
C SER A 127 14.10 9.67 2.22
N PHE A 128 13.13 8.84 2.61
CA PHE A 128 11.71 9.14 2.44
C PHE A 128 11.25 10.43 3.14
N MET A 129 11.95 10.83 4.21
CA MET A 129 11.67 12.09 4.94
C MET A 129 11.73 13.33 4.01
N ASP A 130 12.51 13.26 2.93
CA ASP A 130 12.56 14.33 1.94
C ASP A 130 11.22 14.53 1.21
N TYR A 131 10.46 13.45 1.02
CA TYR A 131 9.11 13.49 0.47
C TYR A 131 8.07 13.75 1.58
N ALA A 132 8.23 13.13 2.75
CA ALA A 132 7.27 13.25 3.86
C ALA A 132 7.09 14.69 4.35
N LYS A 133 8.14 15.53 4.28
CA LYS A 133 8.05 16.95 4.60
C LYS A 133 7.30 17.80 3.57
N GLN A 134 7.10 17.26 2.37
CA GLN A 134 6.42 17.94 1.26
C GLN A 134 4.98 17.46 1.08
N ALA A 135 4.63 16.26 1.56
CA ALA A 135 3.37 15.60 1.24
C ALA A 135 2.30 15.77 2.33
N ASP A 136 1.04 15.82 1.91
CA ASP A 136 -0.12 15.82 2.82
C ASP A 136 -0.70 14.42 2.99
N ILE A 137 -0.65 13.60 1.94
CA ILE A 137 -1.26 12.27 1.88
C ILE A 137 -0.20 11.27 1.42
N PHE A 138 -0.15 10.13 2.10
CA PHE A 138 0.68 9.00 1.69
C PHE A 138 -0.19 7.74 1.51
N ILE A 139 -0.12 7.14 0.32
CA ILE A 139 -0.79 5.88 0.00
C ILE A 139 0.30 4.81 -0.20
N ALA A 140 0.39 3.89 0.75
CA ALA A 140 1.42 2.86 0.78
C ALA A 140 0.95 1.62 0.02
N GLY A 141 1.51 1.36 -1.17
CA GLY A 141 1.27 0.14 -1.96
C GLY A 141 2.56 -0.67 -2.17
N HIS A 142 3.59 -0.41 -1.36
CA HIS A 142 4.88 -1.05 -1.45
C HIS A 142 4.87 -2.45 -0.82
N TYR A 143 5.89 -3.21 -1.17
CA TYR A 143 6.25 -4.43 -0.46
C TYR A 143 7.39 -4.09 0.50
N TYR A 144 7.30 -4.57 1.73
CA TYR A 144 8.34 -4.46 2.73
C TYR A 144 8.86 -5.84 3.13
N SER A 145 10.18 -5.92 3.33
CA SER A 145 10.84 -7.12 3.81
C SER A 145 11.45 -6.84 5.18
N SER A 146 11.39 -7.82 6.08
CA SER A 146 12.07 -7.73 7.37
C SER A 146 13.54 -7.35 7.19
N GLY A 147 14.00 -6.38 7.99
CA GLY A 147 15.36 -5.84 7.93
C GLY A 147 15.54 -4.66 6.96
N SER A 148 14.57 -4.35 6.11
CA SER A 148 14.58 -3.10 5.32
C SER A 148 14.44 -1.87 6.21
N PRO A 149 14.99 -0.71 5.81
CA PRO A 149 14.76 0.54 6.51
C PRO A 149 13.27 0.91 6.53
N TYR A 150 12.84 1.55 7.62
CA TYR A 150 11.52 2.16 7.69
C TYR A 150 11.44 3.26 6.63
N LEU A 151 10.27 3.46 6.03
CA LEU A 151 10.03 4.65 5.22
C LEU A 151 10.07 5.88 6.14
N PHE A 152 9.31 5.87 7.23
CA PHE A 152 9.52 6.85 8.29
C PHE A 152 9.36 6.21 9.66
N THR A 153 10.19 6.66 10.60
CA THR A 153 10.21 6.20 11.98
C THR A 153 9.31 7.07 12.86
N ARG A 154 9.06 6.64 14.10
CA ARG A 154 8.36 7.47 15.11
C ARG A 154 9.10 8.77 15.39
N LYS A 155 10.44 8.76 15.30
CA LYS A 155 11.26 9.96 15.44
C LYS A 155 11.02 10.94 14.30
N ASP A 156 10.90 10.44 13.07
CA ASP A 156 10.62 11.27 11.90
C ASP A 156 9.22 11.88 11.99
N ALA A 157 8.21 11.11 12.42
CA ALA A 157 6.84 11.60 12.62
C ALA A 157 6.72 12.69 13.71
N LYS A 158 7.66 12.75 14.66
CA LYS A 158 7.76 13.83 15.67
C LYS A 158 8.47 15.08 15.18
N HIS A 159 9.13 15.01 14.01
CA HIS A 159 9.90 16.13 13.50
C HIS A 159 8.97 17.27 13.08
N SER A 160 9.36 18.52 13.35
CA SER A 160 8.55 19.71 13.02
C SER A 160 8.23 19.84 11.53
N ASP A 161 9.10 19.28 10.69
CA ASP A 161 8.97 19.32 9.24
C ASP A 161 8.13 18.17 8.68
N PHE A 162 7.71 17.20 9.51
CA PHE A 162 6.86 16.11 9.05
C PHE A 162 5.46 16.64 8.72
N ASN A 163 4.99 16.44 7.49
CA ASN A 163 3.75 17.08 7.01
C ASN A 163 2.61 16.09 6.67
N ILE A 164 2.86 14.79 6.62
CA ILE A 164 1.83 13.81 6.24
C ILE A 164 0.69 13.83 7.28
N LYS A 165 -0.52 14.15 6.83
CA LYS A 165 -1.76 14.20 7.64
C LYS A 165 -2.57 12.92 7.53
N VAL A 166 -2.46 12.23 6.39
CA VAL A 166 -3.20 11.01 6.10
C VAL A 166 -2.25 9.94 5.57
N VAL A 167 -2.35 8.75 6.16
CA VAL A 167 -1.69 7.53 5.69
C VAL A 167 -2.77 6.52 5.33
N ALA A 168 -2.77 6.08 4.08
CA ALA A 168 -3.54 4.95 3.59
C ALA A 168 -2.59 3.78 3.36
N ASP A 169 -2.44 2.93 4.37
CA ASP A 169 -1.52 1.81 4.35
C ASP A 169 -2.22 0.56 3.80
N VAL A 170 -2.01 0.29 2.50
CA VAL A 170 -2.61 -0.86 1.81
C VAL A 170 -1.89 -2.16 2.13
N SER A 171 -0.60 -2.11 2.53
CA SER A 171 0.12 -3.32 2.92
C SER A 171 -0.21 -3.75 4.35
N CYS A 172 -0.61 -2.80 5.21
CA CYS A 172 -0.99 -3.02 6.60
C CYS A 172 0.11 -3.76 7.40
N ASP A 173 1.36 -3.37 7.17
CA ASP A 173 2.51 -3.92 7.87
C ASP A 173 2.60 -3.29 9.28
N ILE A 174 2.03 -3.96 10.29
CA ILE A 174 1.94 -3.47 11.68
C ILE A 174 3.35 -3.27 12.28
N ASP A 175 3.60 -2.07 12.81
CA ASP A 175 4.90 -1.61 13.32
C ASP A 175 6.06 -1.86 12.33
N GLY A 176 5.72 -1.95 11.04
CA GLY A 176 6.63 -2.15 9.94
C GLY A 176 7.12 -0.81 9.37
N PRO A 177 7.23 -0.67 8.05
CA PRO A 177 7.91 0.47 7.41
C PRO A 177 7.29 1.84 7.67
N VAL A 178 6.03 1.88 8.10
CA VAL A 178 5.23 3.08 8.29
C VAL A 178 4.90 3.19 9.78
N ALA A 179 5.66 4.01 10.52
CA ALA A 179 5.60 4.00 11.98
C ALA A 179 4.23 4.36 12.61
N SER A 180 3.33 4.98 11.86
CA SER A 180 1.96 5.28 12.31
C SER A 180 0.99 4.09 12.18
N THR A 181 1.39 3.01 11.48
CA THR A 181 0.61 1.78 11.34
C THR A 181 0.79 0.89 12.57
N ILE A 182 0.10 1.23 13.66
CA ILE A 182 0.27 0.58 14.98
C ILE A 182 -0.66 -0.63 15.20
N ARG A 183 -1.71 -0.77 14.38
CA ARG A 183 -2.64 -1.91 14.38
C ARG A 183 -3.42 -1.95 13.06
N PRO A 184 -4.03 -3.09 12.70
CA PRO A 184 -4.99 -3.11 11.61
C PRO A 184 -6.26 -2.34 12.03
N SER A 185 -6.88 -1.68 11.07
CA SER A 185 -8.25 -1.17 11.18
C SER A 185 -9.23 -2.14 10.51
N THR A 186 -10.53 -1.91 10.67
CA THR A 186 -11.56 -2.81 10.16
C THR A 186 -12.39 -2.10 9.10
N ILE A 187 -13.11 -2.85 8.25
CA ILE A 187 -14.04 -2.25 7.28
C ILE A 187 -15.10 -1.36 7.96
N VAL A 188 -15.53 -1.72 9.18
CA VAL A 188 -16.56 -0.97 9.94
C VAL A 188 -15.97 0.30 10.55
N ASP A 189 -14.79 0.19 11.15
CA ASP A 189 -14.04 1.30 11.76
C ASP A 189 -12.66 1.42 11.07
N PRO A 190 -12.60 2.00 9.85
CA PRO A 190 -11.42 1.92 8.98
C PRO A 190 -10.32 2.90 9.34
N ILE A 191 -10.59 3.89 10.19
CA ILE A 191 -9.68 5.00 10.46
C ILE A 191 -9.45 5.13 11.96
N TYR A 192 -8.19 5.30 12.34
CA TYR A 192 -7.79 5.75 13.68
C TYR A 192 -6.81 6.92 13.57
N GLY A 193 -6.61 7.65 14.67
CA GLY A 193 -5.60 8.69 14.74
C GLY A 193 -4.33 8.16 15.40
N TYR A 194 -3.18 8.43 14.81
CA TYR A 194 -1.89 8.23 15.46
C TYR A 194 -1.39 9.59 15.97
N ASN A 195 -1.22 9.70 17.29
CA ASN A 195 -0.61 10.86 17.92
C ASN A 195 0.92 10.70 17.90
N PRO A 196 1.66 11.51 17.11
CA PRO A 196 3.10 11.33 16.99
C PRO A 196 3.87 11.62 18.28
N ILE A 197 3.33 12.46 19.17
CA ILE A 197 4.00 12.84 20.42
C ILE A 197 3.93 11.70 21.44
N SER A 198 2.73 11.18 21.68
CA SER A 198 2.50 10.08 22.62
C SER A 198 2.71 8.70 22.02
N GLU A 199 2.92 8.60 20.71
CA GLU A 199 3.08 7.34 19.94
C GLU A 199 1.91 6.35 20.14
N THR A 200 0.71 6.87 20.38
CA THR A 200 -0.47 6.10 20.74
C THR A 200 -1.67 6.49 19.89
N GLU A 201 -2.67 5.62 19.90
CA GLU A 201 -3.94 5.90 19.24
C GLU A 201 -4.69 7.03 19.95
N ASP A 202 -5.29 7.90 19.15
CA ASP A 202 -6.10 9.03 19.57
C ASP A 202 -7.11 9.35 18.44
N SER A 203 -7.92 10.39 18.61
CA SER A 203 -8.86 10.82 17.58
C SER A 203 -8.13 11.22 16.30
N PHE A 204 -8.55 10.66 15.15
CA PHE A 204 -8.02 11.06 13.86
C PHE A 204 -8.40 12.50 13.49
N LEU A 205 -9.41 13.09 14.13
CA LEU A 205 -9.84 14.47 13.88
C LEU A 205 -9.02 15.50 14.66
N GLN A 206 -8.25 15.08 15.66
CA GLN A 206 -7.43 16.01 16.44
C GLN A 206 -6.28 16.57 15.60
N GLU A 207 -6.02 17.87 15.75
CA GLU A 207 -4.94 18.57 15.06
C GLU A 207 -3.58 17.96 15.44
N GLY A 208 -2.68 17.84 14.47
CA GLY A 208 -1.36 17.20 14.66
C GLY A 208 -1.37 15.65 14.68
N ASN A 209 -2.53 15.00 14.83
CA ASN A 209 -2.62 13.54 14.69
C ASN A 209 -2.67 13.14 13.21
N ILE A 210 -1.98 12.05 12.88
CA ILE A 210 -2.02 11.44 11.54
C ILE A 210 -3.26 10.54 11.47
N ALA A 211 -4.14 10.75 10.49
CA ALA A 211 -5.24 9.83 10.24
C ALA A 211 -4.73 8.62 9.46
N VAL A 212 -4.90 7.42 10.01
CA VAL A 212 -4.38 6.18 9.43
C VAL A 212 -5.52 5.26 9.05
N MET A 213 -5.53 4.84 7.79
CA MET A 213 -6.36 3.76 7.28
C MET A 213 -5.46 2.58 6.95
N ALA A 214 -5.63 1.46 7.64
CA ALA A 214 -4.80 0.26 7.52
C ALA A 214 -5.69 -0.99 7.60
N VAL A 215 -6.63 -1.12 6.66
CA VAL A 215 -7.54 -2.27 6.59
C VAL A 215 -6.81 -3.42 5.90
N ASP A 216 -6.73 -4.59 6.54
CA ASP A 216 -5.94 -5.74 6.06
C ASP A 216 -6.66 -6.59 5.00
N ASN A 217 -7.95 -6.38 4.81
CA ASN A 217 -8.83 -7.14 3.91
C ASN A 217 -9.60 -6.25 2.93
N LEU A 218 -9.01 -5.13 2.50
CA LEU A 218 -9.58 -4.15 1.56
C LEU A 218 -10.36 -4.74 0.36
N PRO A 219 -9.92 -5.81 -0.33
CA PRO A 219 -10.70 -6.40 -1.42
C PRO A 219 -12.12 -6.84 -1.03
N CYS A 220 -12.37 -7.13 0.25
CA CYS A 220 -13.68 -7.53 0.77
C CYS A 220 -14.70 -6.39 0.79
N GLU A 221 -14.30 -5.13 0.56
CA GLU A 221 -15.24 -4.02 0.40
C GLU A 221 -15.87 -3.96 -0.99
N LEU A 222 -15.25 -4.60 -2.00
CA LEU A 222 -15.80 -4.80 -3.34
C LEU A 222 -15.80 -6.29 -3.71
N PRO A 223 -16.51 -7.14 -2.97
CA PRO A 223 -16.37 -8.60 -3.08
C PRO A 223 -16.86 -9.12 -4.43
N LYS A 224 -17.87 -8.48 -5.04
CA LYS A 224 -18.39 -8.84 -6.37
C LYS A 224 -17.31 -8.68 -7.44
N ASP A 225 -16.81 -7.45 -7.59
CA ASP A 225 -15.79 -7.11 -8.58
C ASP A 225 -14.48 -7.88 -8.34
N ALA A 226 -14.02 -7.94 -7.08
CA ALA A 226 -12.79 -8.64 -6.73
C ALA A 226 -12.85 -10.14 -7.02
N SER A 227 -14.02 -10.78 -6.80
CA SER A 227 -14.21 -12.20 -7.08
C SER A 227 -14.33 -12.50 -8.57
N GLU A 228 -15.02 -11.65 -9.33
CA GLU A 228 -15.16 -11.79 -10.78
C GLU A 228 -13.79 -11.72 -11.48
N ASP A 229 -12.98 -10.72 -11.14
CA ASP A 229 -11.62 -10.58 -11.66
C ASP A 229 -10.71 -11.75 -11.26
N PHE A 230 -10.78 -12.18 -9.99
CA PHE A 230 -10.01 -13.36 -9.53
C PHE A 230 -10.42 -14.63 -10.29
N GLY A 231 -11.73 -14.81 -10.51
CA GLY A 231 -12.28 -15.92 -11.28
C GLY A 231 -11.78 -15.91 -12.73
N ASN A 232 -11.81 -14.74 -13.37
CA ASN A 232 -11.29 -14.58 -14.74
C ASN A 232 -9.79 -14.89 -14.81
N GLU A 233 -8.97 -14.37 -13.89
CA GLU A 233 -7.55 -14.73 -13.85
C GLU A 233 -7.33 -16.24 -13.62
N MET A 234 -8.15 -16.89 -12.79
CA MET A 234 -8.08 -18.33 -12.55
C MET A 234 -8.40 -19.12 -13.82
N LEU A 235 -9.48 -18.76 -14.51
CA LEU A 235 -9.91 -19.39 -15.76
C LEU A 235 -8.86 -19.25 -16.86
N GLU A 236 -8.24 -18.09 -16.98
CA GLU A 236 -7.26 -17.82 -18.03
C GLU A 236 -5.87 -18.41 -17.73
N LYS A 237 -5.38 -18.27 -16.50
CA LYS A 237 -3.97 -18.51 -16.17
C LYS A 237 -3.71 -19.85 -15.48
N ILE A 238 -4.69 -20.40 -14.77
CA ILE A 238 -4.50 -21.59 -13.92
C ILE A 238 -5.26 -22.78 -14.46
N LEU A 239 -6.51 -22.57 -14.88
CA LEU A 239 -7.36 -23.68 -15.32
C LEU A 239 -6.76 -24.49 -16.47
N PRO A 240 -6.12 -23.90 -17.50
CA PRO A 240 -5.48 -24.67 -18.57
C PRO A 240 -4.42 -25.64 -18.04
N SER A 241 -3.55 -25.18 -17.14
CA SER A 241 -2.52 -26.00 -16.51
C SER A 241 -3.08 -27.09 -15.60
N LEU A 242 -4.26 -26.84 -15.00
CA LEU A 242 -4.90 -27.78 -14.10
C LEU A 242 -5.61 -28.94 -14.82
N ILE A 243 -6.27 -28.67 -15.95
CA ILE A 243 -7.16 -29.67 -16.60
C ILE A 243 -6.64 -30.20 -17.94
N MET A 244 -5.67 -29.52 -18.56
CA MET A 244 -5.11 -29.93 -19.85
C MET A 244 -3.67 -30.46 -19.69
N SER A 245 -2.69 -29.56 -19.63
CA SER A 245 -1.27 -29.87 -19.50
C SER A 245 -0.56 -28.81 -18.67
N ASP A 246 0.24 -29.25 -17.71
CA ASP A 246 1.03 -28.36 -16.85
C ASP A 246 2.41 -28.07 -17.47
N ASP A 247 2.42 -27.59 -18.72
CA ASP A 247 3.65 -27.41 -19.49
C ASP A 247 4.61 -26.39 -18.88
N GLU A 248 4.06 -25.40 -18.17
CA GLU A 248 4.81 -24.38 -17.41
C GLU A 248 5.12 -24.81 -15.97
N GLN A 249 4.77 -26.05 -15.57
CA GLN A 249 4.95 -26.58 -14.22
C GLN A 249 4.30 -25.69 -13.14
N ILE A 250 3.19 -25.01 -13.47
CA ILE A 250 2.45 -24.15 -12.54
C ILE A 250 1.87 -24.99 -11.40
N ILE A 251 1.22 -26.11 -11.73
CA ILE A 251 0.59 -27.00 -10.76
C ILE A 251 1.65 -27.76 -9.98
N GLU A 252 2.68 -28.26 -10.65
CA GLU A 252 3.82 -28.92 -10.00
C GLU A 252 4.48 -27.99 -8.97
N ASN A 253 4.79 -26.75 -9.35
CA ASN A 253 5.40 -25.79 -8.43
C ASN A 253 4.46 -25.31 -7.32
N ALA A 254 3.14 -25.37 -7.53
CA ALA A 254 2.14 -25.06 -6.51
C ALA A 254 1.81 -26.24 -5.57
N THR A 255 2.25 -27.46 -5.91
CA THR A 255 1.94 -28.67 -5.14
C THR A 255 2.82 -28.77 -3.89
N ILE A 256 2.24 -28.49 -2.72
CA ILE A 256 2.94 -28.57 -1.43
C ILE A 256 3.24 -30.04 -1.06
N CYS A 257 2.24 -30.91 -1.17
CA CYS A 257 2.36 -32.33 -0.82
C CYS A 257 1.95 -33.22 -2.01
N LYS A 258 2.68 -34.31 -2.21
CA LYS A 258 2.35 -35.35 -3.18
C LYS A 258 2.52 -36.73 -2.53
N ASN A 259 1.52 -37.59 -2.65
CA ASN A 259 1.51 -38.94 -2.06
C ASN A 259 1.74 -38.96 -0.54
N GLY A 260 1.21 -37.97 0.18
CA GLY A 260 1.31 -37.88 1.64
C GLY A 260 2.63 -37.31 2.17
N ASP A 261 3.52 -36.84 1.30
CA ASP A 261 4.80 -36.24 1.69
C ASP A 261 5.03 -34.86 1.04
N LEU A 262 5.89 -34.02 1.62
CA LEU A 262 6.25 -32.72 1.06
C LEU A 262 7.01 -32.90 -0.27
N THR A 263 6.76 -31.99 -1.21
CA THR A 263 7.56 -31.91 -2.44
C THR A 263 8.87 -31.13 -2.19
N PRO A 264 9.90 -31.27 -3.04
CA PRO A 264 11.22 -30.68 -2.79
C PRO A 264 11.21 -29.16 -2.56
N ASN A 265 10.32 -28.42 -3.23
CA ASN A 265 10.20 -26.97 -3.09
C ASN A 265 9.70 -26.54 -1.69
N PHE A 266 9.06 -27.44 -0.95
CA PHE A 266 8.43 -27.16 0.33
C PHE A 266 9.11 -27.88 1.50
N GLU A 267 10.28 -28.48 1.28
CA GLU A 267 11.01 -29.24 2.31
C GLU A 267 11.43 -28.37 3.50
N TYR A 268 11.52 -27.04 3.32
CA TYR A 268 11.75 -26.10 4.41
C TYR A 268 10.64 -26.14 5.50
N LEU A 269 9.46 -26.70 5.20
CA LEU A 269 8.37 -26.91 6.15
C LEU A 269 8.51 -28.22 6.96
N ARG A 270 9.50 -29.07 6.68
CA ARG A 270 9.64 -30.39 7.32
C ARG A 270 9.69 -30.33 8.84
N ASN A 271 10.43 -29.37 9.38
CA ASN A 271 10.54 -29.18 10.83
C ASN A 271 9.18 -28.88 11.46
N TYR A 272 8.39 -28.00 10.82
CA TYR A 272 7.03 -27.68 11.25
C TYR A 272 6.12 -28.92 11.25
N VAL A 273 6.17 -29.75 10.20
CA VAL A 273 5.39 -31.00 10.11
C VAL A 273 5.78 -31.99 11.20
N ASN A 274 7.07 -32.05 11.55
CA ASN A 274 7.59 -32.95 12.58
C ASN A 274 7.38 -32.41 14.02
N GLY A 275 6.85 -31.19 14.19
CA GLY A 275 6.66 -30.56 15.49
C GLY A 275 7.96 -30.09 16.17
N ASN A 276 9.00 -29.82 15.39
CA ASN A 276 10.32 -29.35 15.86
C ASN A 276 10.52 -27.85 15.65
#